data_AF-A0A7X8BF90-F1
#
_entry.id   AF-A0A7X8BF90-F1
#
_cell.length_a   1.000
_cell.length_b   1.000
_cell.length_c   1.000
_cell.angle_alpha   90.00
_cell.angle_beta   90.00
_cell.angle_gamma   90.00
#
_symmetry.space_group_name_H-M   'P 1'
#
loop_
_entity.id
_entity.type
_entity.pdbx_description
1 polymer ?
#
loop_
_entity_poly.entity_id
_entity_poly.type
_entity_poly.pdbx_seq_one_letter_code
_entity_poly.pdbx_strand_id
1 'polypeptide(L)'
;MNVILFSPHFPPNYVNFSIALRRREATVLGITDQAPEDLSPALRESLTEIVRVDDLHRFDQVTAAVAALRDRWGPIDRLESHNEHWLDSDARLREQFGIPGLKPAELLPMQRKSLMKGVFSRAGLSVARGRVVRSLEEALSFAEETGYPVVLKPDQGVGASRTWKISAPSEMETVFRENPPSPCSWRSSSRGKSSLSTVSSTQKDGSFSAGPCTMPTA
;
A
#
# COMPACT_ATOMS: atom_id res chain seq x y z
N MET A 1 -19.16 17.31 -7.81
CA MET A 1 -18.23 16.51 -6.99
C MET A 1 -16.82 16.93 -7.31
N ASN A 2 -16.05 17.32 -6.30
CA ASN A 2 -14.65 17.73 -6.40
C ASN A 2 -13.73 16.56 -6.04
N VAL A 3 -12.94 16.10 -7.00
CA VAL A 3 -12.04 14.96 -6.84
C VAL A 3 -10.60 15.41 -7.07
N ILE A 4 -9.74 15.23 -6.07
CA ILE A 4 -8.29 15.40 -6.23
C ILE A 4 -7.69 14.08 -6.71
N LEU A 5 -6.97 14.13 -7.83
CA LEU A 5 -6.12 13.05 -8.29
C LEU A 5 -4.66 13.41 -8.04
N PHE A 6 -3.98 12.59 -7.23
CA PHE A 6 -2.60 12.79 -6.83
C PHE A 6 -1.65 11.96 -7.71
N SER A 7 -0.67 12.58 -8.37
CA SER A 7 0.20 11.90 -9.35
C SER A 7 -0.56 11.19 -10.50
N PRO A 8 -1.58 11.80 -11.14
CA PRO A 8 -2.43 11.12 -12.13
C PRO A 8 -1.73 10.73 -13.44
N HIS A 9 -0.52 11.23 -13.67
CA HIS A 9 0.27 10.98 -14.88
C HIS A 9 1.04 9.66 -14.83
N PHE A 10 1.14 9.03 -13.66
CA PHE A 10 1.89 7.79 -13.47
C PHE A 10 1.15 6.74 -12.61
N PRO A 11 1.00 5.50 -13.09
CA PRO A 11 1.39 5.01 -14.41
C PRO A 11 0.52 5.58 -15.55
N PRO A 12 0.97 5.55 -16.82
CA PRO A 12 0.30 6.24 -17.92
C PRO A 12 -1.18 5.85 -18.14
N ASN A 13 -1.57 4.63 -17.78
CA ASN A 13 -2.94 4.16 -17.92
C ASN A 13 -3.92 4.77 -16.90
N TYR A 14 -3.44 5.46 -15.86
CA TYR A 14 -4.30 6.08 -14.84
C TYR A 14 -5.02 7.33 -15.35
N VAL A 15 -4.59 7.90 -16.47
CA VAL A 15 -5.31 8.96 -17.18
C VAL A 15 -6.78 8.61 -17.43
N ASN A 16 -7.10 7.32 -17.61
CA ASN A 16 -8.45 6.85 -17.86
C ASN A 16 -9.42 7.16 -16.70
N PHE A 17 -8.94 7.24 -15.45
CA PHE A 17 -9.77 7.65 -14.32
C PHE A 17 -10.15 9.13 -14.43
N SER A 18 -9.19 9.99 -14.76
CA SER A 18 -9.42 11.42 -14.98
C SER A 18 -10.44 11.65 -16.10
N ILE A 19 -10.27 10.96 -17.24
CA ILE A 19 -11.19 11.02 -18.39
C ILE A 19 -12.60 10.55 -17.98
N ALA A 20 -12.69 9.41 -17.30
CA ALA A 20 -13.98 8.82 -16.92
C ALA A 20 -14.74 9.66 -15.89
N LEU A 21 -14.02 10.32 -14.96
CA LEU A 21 -14.59 11.26 -14.00
C LEU A 21 -15.07 12.54 -14.69
N ARG A 22 -14.26 13.10 -15.61
CA ARG A 22 -14.63 14.29 -16.37
C ARG A 22 -15.88 14.08 -17.23
N ARG A 23 -16.00 12.90 -17.87
CA ARG A 23 -17.20 12.48 -18.63
C ARG A 23 -18.47 12.33 -17.77
N ARG A 24 -18.31 12.19 -16.46
CA ARG A 24 -19.40 12.18 -15.47
C ARG A 24 -19.58 13.53 -14.79
N GLU A 25 -19.04 14.59 -15.39
CA GLU A 25 -19.20 15.98 -14.96
C GLU A 25 -18.62 16.26 -13.55
N ALA A 26 -17.67 15.43 -13.09
CA ALA A 26 -16.90 15.73 -11.89
C ALA A 26 -15.87 16.84 -12.18
N THR A 27 -15.62 17.66 -11.16
CA THR A 27 -14.50 18.59 -11.12
C THR A 27 -13.26 17.79 -10.74
N VAL A 28 -12.38 17.54 -11.70
CA VAL A 28 -11.17 16.74 -11.50
C VAL A 28 -9.98 17.68 -11.31
N LEU A 29 -9.34 17.62 -10.14
CA LEU A 29 -8.25 18.52 -9.75
C LEU A 29 -6.96 17.70 -9.65
N GLY A 30 -5.91 18.09 -10.36
CA GLY A 30 -4.65 17.36 -10.40
C GLY A 30 -3.58 17.96 -9.51
N ILE A 31 -2.82 17.11 -8.81
CA ILE A 31 -1.54 17.48 -8.20
C ILE A 31 -0.42 16.68 -8.87
N THR A 32 0.56 17.36 -9.45
CA THR A 32 1.67 16.76 -10.23
C THR A 32 3.02 17.36 -9.85
N ASP A 33 4.11 16.67 -10.11
CA ASP A 33 5.48 17.21 -10.15
C ASP A 33 5.91 17.65 -11.56
N GLN A 34 5.24 17.13 -12.59
CA GLN A 34 5.43 17.52 -13.99
C GLN A 34 4.73 18.83 -14.34
N ALA A 35 5.31 19.57 -15.28
CA ALA A 35 4.69 20.76 -15.85
C ALA A 35 3.49 20.40 -16.75
N PRO A 36 2.44 21.23 -16.85
CA PRO A 36 1.26 20.93 -17.67
C PRO A 36 1.57 20.62 -19.15
N GLU A 37 2.64 21.18 -19.69
CA GLU A 37 3.15 20.92 -21.04
C GLU A 37 3.72 19.51 -21.21
N ASP A 38 4.24 18.91 -20.15
CA ASP A 38 4.82 17.55 -20.15
C ASP A 38 3.75 16.47 -19.94
N LEU A 39 2.56 16.85 -19.49
CA LEU A 39 1.42 15.94 -19.34
C LEU A 39 0.85 15.54 -20.71
N SER A 40 0.33 14.32 -20.79
CA SER A 40 -0.38 13.89 -22.00
C SER A 40 -1.58 14.82 -22.29
N PRO A 41 -1.87 15.14 -23.57
CA PRO A 41 -3.00 16.01 -23.90
C PRO A 41 -4.32 15.54 -23.28
N ALA A 42 -4.58 14.23 -23.34
CA ALA A 42 -5.78 13.62 -22.77
C ALA A 42 -5.89 13.84 -21.25
N LEU A 43 -4.77 13.77 -20.52
CA LEU A 43 -4.77 14.06 -19.08
C LEU A 43 -5.03 15.54 -18.84
N ARG A 44 -4.28 16.42 -19.50
CA ARG A 44 -4.42 17.87 -19.34
C ARG A 44 -5.85 18.36 -19.62
N GLU A 45 -6.49 17.84 -20.67
CA GLU A 45 -7.88 18.18 -21.03
C GLU A 45 -8.92 17.63 -20.04
N SER A 46 -8.59 16.53 -19.35
CA SER A 46 -9.49 15.93 -18.34
C SER A 46 -9.43 16.62 -16.98
N LEU A 47 -8.33 17.34 -16.68
CA LEU A 47 -8.14 18.04 -15.42
C LEU A 47 -8.69 19.47 -15.52
N THR A 48 -9.51 19.84 -14.54
CA THR A 48 -10.11 21.18 -14.44
C THR A 48 -9.08 22.20 -13.94
N GLU A 49 -8.24 21.79 -13.01
CA GLU A 49 -7.10 22.58 -12.54
C GLU A 49 -5.94 21.65 -12.22
N ILE A 50 -4.71 22.14 -12.44
CA ILE A 50 -3.47 21.43 -12.12
C ILE A 50 -2.65 22.31 -11.17
N VAL A 51 -2.31 21.75 -10.01
CA VAL A 51 -1.30 22.33 -9.11
C VAL A 51 -0.03 21.53 -9.24
N ARG A 52 1.03 22.17 -9.75
CA ARG A 52 2.37 21.60 -9.79
C ARG A 52 3.08 21.83 -8.46
N VAL A 53 3.71 20.80 -7.92
CA VAL A 53 4.67 20.86 -6.82
C VAL A 53 6.06 20.48 -7.33
N ASP A 54 7.12 20.76 -6.57
CA ASP A 54 8.48 20.41 -7.00
C ASP A 54 8.75 18.92 -6.81
N ASP A 55 8.23 18.36 -5.72
CA ASP A 55 8.45 16.99 -5.31
C ASP A 55 7.21 16.44 -4.60
N LEU A 56 6.58 15.39 -5.16
CA LEU A 56 5.41 14.75 -4.58
C LEU A 56 5.72 14.03 -3.23
N HIS A 57 7.00 13.80 -2.91
CA HIS A 57 7.41 13.29 -1.59
C HIS A 57 7.42 14.37 -0.50
N ARG A 58 7.39 15.66 -0.88
CA ARG A 58 7.32 16.79 0.05
C ARG A 58 5.90 16.98 0.55
N PHE A 59 5.59 16.30 1.65
CA PHE A 59 4.25 16.32 2.24
C PHE A 59 3.75 17.74 2.56
N ASP A 60 4.64 18.66 2.92
CA ASP A 60 4.33 20.07 3.12
C ASP A 60 3.84 20.76 1.83
N GLN A 61 4.49 20.51 0.69
CA GLN A 61 4.08 21.05 -0.61
C GLN A 61 2.73 20.46 -1.06
N VAL A 62 2.56 19.14 -0.93
CA VAL A 62 1.31 18.47 -1.32
C VAL A 62 0.14 18.93 -0.44
N THR A 63 0.38 19.11 0.86
CA THR A 63 -0.62 19.67 1.79
C THR A 63 -1.04 21.07 1.37
N ALA A 64 -0.09 21.94 1.03
CA ALA A 64 -0.39 23.29 0.55
C ALA A 64 -1.19 23.27 -0.76
N ALA A 65 -0.88 22.34 -1.67
CA ALA A 65 -1.63 22.15 -2.91
C ALA A 65 -3.08 21.73 -2.66
N VAL A 66 -3.33 20.78 -1.75
CA VAL A 66 -4.70 20.37 -1.37
C VAL A 66 -5.46 21.53 -0.72
N ALA A 67 -4.81 22.30 0.16
CA ALA A 67 -5.42 23.49 0.77
C ALA A 67 -5.83 24.52 -0.29
N ALA A 68 -4.93 24.85 -1.22
CA ALA A 68 -5.18 25.81 -2.29
C ALA A 68 -6.33 25.36 -3.21
N LEU A 69 -6.41 24.06 -3.52
CA LEU A 69 -7.52 23.50 -4.31
C LEU A 69 -8.85 23.57 -3.55
N ARG A 70 -8.86 23.22 -2.26
CA ARG A 70 -10.06 23.31 -1.42
C ARG A 70 -10.56 24.75 -1.29
N ASP A 71 -9.65 25.71 -1.12
CA ASP A 71 -10.03 27.11 -0.94
C ASP A 71 -10.63 27.70 -2.24
N ARG A 72 -10.18 27.24 -3.41
CA ARG A 72 -10.73 27.66 -4.71
C ARG A 72 -12.02 26.96 -5.11
N TRP A 73 -12.11 25.64 -4.91
CA TRP A 73 -13.20 24.81 -5.43
C TRP A 73 -14.22 24.38 -4.38
N GLY A 74 -13.96 24.68 -3.11
CA GLY A 74 -14.77 24.26 -1.98
C GLY A 74 -14.39 22.87 -1.44
N PRO A 75 -15.28 22.23 -0.66
CA PRO A 75 -15.04 20.92 -0.06
C PRO A 75 -14.58 19.87 -1.09
N ILE A 76 -13.65 19.01 -0.67
CA ILE A 76 -13.14 17.91 -1.50
C ILE A 76 -13.86 16.63 -1.12
N ASP A 77 -14.51 16.00 -2.10
CA ASP A 77 -15.31 14.80 -1.89
C ASP A 77 -14.45 13.53 -1.89
N ARG A 78 -13.38 13.51 -2.70
CA ARG A 78 -12.46 12.38 -2.86
C ARG A 78 -11.04 12.84 -3.14
N LEU A 79 -10.07 12.08 -2.64
CA LEU A 79 -8.65 12.23 -2.95
C LEU A 79 -8.07 10.84 -3.19
N GLU A 80 -7.52 10.60 -4.38
CA GLU A 80 -6.98 9.29 -4.78
C GLU A 80 -5.74 9.42 -5.67
N SER A 81 -4.69 8.66 -5.35
CA SER A 81 -3.54 8.47 -6.24
C SER A 81 -3.64 7.25 -7.15
N HIS A 82 -4.49 6.28 -6.80
CA HIS A 82 -4.54 4.94 -7.38
C HIS A 82 -3.21 4.17 -7.32
N ASN A 83 -2.21 4.66 -6.57
CA ASN A 83 -0.86 4.12 -6.54
C ASN A 83 -0.48 3.76 -5.10
N GLU A 84 -0.12 2.50 -4.88
CA GLU A 84 0.27 2.02 -3.55
C GLU A 84 1.46 2.80 -2.96
N HIS A 85 2.31 3.39 -3.82
CA HIS A 85 3.40 4.26 -3.40
C HIS A 85 2.92 5.46 -2.56
N TRP A 86 1.76 6.01 -2.92
CA TRP A 86 1.20 7.22 -2.34
C TRP A 86 0.12 6.95 -1.30
N LEU A 87 -0.19 5.68 -1.02
CA LEU A 87 -1.31 5.27 -0.17
C LEU A 87 -1.25 5.88 1.24
N ASP A 88 -0.04 6.01 1.81
CA ASP A 88 0.17 6.68 3.12
C ASP A 88 -0.10 8.19 3.03
N SER A 89 0.42 8.86 2.01
CA SER A 89 0.17 10.28 1.76
C SER A 89 -1.31 10.55 1.54
N ASP A 90 -1.99 9.74 0.73
CA ASP A 90 -3.43 9.84 0.46
C ASP A 90 -4.22 9.78 1.78
N ALA A 91 -3.96 8.78 2.61
CA ALA A 91 -4.66 8.61 3.88
C ALA A 91 -4.41 9.75 4.87
N ARG A 92 -3.16 10.23 4.96
CA ARG A 92 -2.81 11.39 5.81
C ARG A 92 -3.48 12.67 5.33
N LEU A 93 -3.53 12.92 4.03
CA LEU A 93 -4.24 14.07 3.45
C LEU A 93 -5.75 13.93 3.70
N ARG A 94 -6.33 12.74 3.51
CA ARG A 94 -7.74 12.50 3.83
C ARG A 94 -8.05 12.76 5.29
N GLU A 95 -7.21 12.31 6.21
CA GLU A 95 -7.36 12.56 7.65
C GLU A 95 -7.28 14.06 7.96
N GLN A 96 -6.22 14.71 7.50
CA GLN A 96 -5.95 16.13 7.77
C GLN A 96 -7.04 17.07 7.24
N PHE A 97 -7.61 16.77 6.07
CA PHE A 97 -8.62 17.61 5.42
C PHE A 97 -10.06 17.12 5.62
N GLY A 98 -10.27 16.05 6.40
CA GLY A 98 -11.61 15.50 6.63
C GLY A 98 -12.26 14.86 5.40
N ILE A 99 -11.48 14.49 4.38
CA ILE A 99 -11.97 13.94 3.11
C ILE A 99 -12.36 12.46 3.32
N PRO A 100 -13.55 12.01 2.87
CA PRO A 100 -13.95 10.61 2.98
C PRO A 100 -12.96 9.61 2.34
N GLY A 101 -12.77 8.45 2.99
CA GLY A 101 -11.91 7.36 2.50
C GLY A 101 -10.96 6.83 3.60
N LEU A 102 -10.13 5.85 3.21
CA LEU A 102 -9.24 5.14 4.14
C LEU A 102 -8.27 6.09 4.84
N LYS A 103 -8.23 6.02 6.17
CA LYS A 103 -7.33 6.76 7.06
C LYS A 103 -6.11 5.93 7.45
N PRO A 104 -5.04 6.55 8.00
CA PRO A 104 -3.80 5.83 8.31
C PRO A 104 -4.02 4.59 9.21
N ALA A 105 -4.88 4.71 10.22
CA ALA A 105 -5.20 3.60 11.12
C ALA A 105 -5.86 2.40 10.40
N GLU A 106 -6.70 2.67 9.40
CA GLU A 106 -7.40 1.64 8.62
C GLU A 106 -6.48 0.96 7.59
N LEU A 107 -5.42 1.64 7.15
CA LEU A 107 -4.43 1.09 6.23
C LEU A 107 -3.48 0.09 6.89
N LEU A 108 -3.19 0.25 8.19
CA LEU A 108 -2.21 -0.61 8.88
C LEU A 108 -2.50 -2.12 8.71
N PRO A 109 -3.75 -2.60 8.93
CA PRO A 109 -4.10 -4.00 8.71
C PRO A 109 -3.98 -4.46 7.26
N MET A 110 -4.08 -3.55 6.29
CA MET A 110 -3.93 -3.85 4.86
C MET A 110 -2.46 -3.94 4.44
N GLN A 111 -1.57 -3.21 5.12
CA GLN A 111 -0.14 -3.18 4.79
C GLN A 111 0.71 -4.20 5.56
N ARG A 112 0.28 -4.61 6.76
CA ARG A 112 1.01 -5.58 7.61
C ARG A 112 0.42 -6.97 7.49
N LYS A 113 1.24 -7.93 7.06
CA LYS A 113 0.82 -9.31 6.82
C LYS A 113 0.38 -10.00 8.11
N SER A 114 1.05 -9.71 9.22
CA SER A 114 0.67 -10.17 10.56
C SER A 114 -0.76 -9.77 10.94
N LEU A 115 -1.10 -8.49 10.75
CA LEU A 115 -2.43 -7.95 11.02
C LEU A 115 -3.48 -8.46 10.02
N MET A 116 -3.13 -8.50 8.73
CA MET A 116 -3.98 -9.02 7.66
C MET A 116 -4.40 -10.47 7.93
N LYS A 117 -3.46 -11.33 8.33
CA LYS A 117 -3.77 -12.71 8.72
C LYS A 117 -4.78 -12.76 9.87
N GLY A 118 -4.62 -11.89 10.87
CA GLY A 118 -5.58 -11.78 11.96
C GLY A 118 -6.99 -11.39 11.50
N VAL A 119 -7.10 -10.48 10.51
CA VAL A 119 -8.40 -10.12 9.89
C VAL A 119 -9.01 -11.32 9.18
N PHE A 120 -8.24 -12.03 8.35
CA PHE A 120 -8.72 -13.20 7.62
C PHE A 120 -9.14 -14.34 8.54
N SER A 121 -8.35 -14.64 9.58
CA SER A 121 -8.71 -15.66 10.57
C SER A 121 -10.01 -15.32 11.30
N ARG A 122 -10.24 -14.06 11.69
CA ARG A 122 -11.51 -13.63 12.30
C ARG A 122 -12.69 -13.72 11.34
N ALA A 123 -12.44 -13.63 10.03
CA ALA A 123 -13.44 -13.83 8.99
C ALA A 123 -13.68 -15.32 8.63
N GLY A 124 -13.06 -16.26 9.33
CA GLY A 124 -13.17 -17.70 9.04
C GLY A 124 -12.38 -18.15 7.81
N LEU A 125 -11.48 -17.30 7.28
CA LEU A 125 -10.64 -17.63 6.14
C LEU A 125 -9.35 -18.32 6.61
N SER A 126 -8.99 -19.41 5.93
CA SER A 126 -7.73 -20.12 6.16
C SER A 126 -6.54 -19.24 5.77
N VAL A 127 -5.55 -19.17 6.65
CA VAL A 127 -4.30 -18.44 6.46
C VAL A 127 -3.11 -19.36 6.71
N ALA A 128 -2.02 -19.16 5.97
CA ALA A 128 -0.78 -19.90 6.23
C ALA A 128 -0.27 -19.60 7.64
N ARG A 129 0.09 -20.65 8.40
CA ARG A 129 0.73 -20.50 9.71
C ARG A 129 1.98 -19.63 9.57
N GLY A 130 2.17 -18.71 10.48
CA GLY A 130 3.31 -17.79 10.44
C GLY A 130 3.38 -16.91 11.66
N ARG A 131 4.59 -16.44 11.97
CA ARG A 131 4.83 -15.50 13.07
C ARG A 131 5.76 -14.37 12.63
N VAL A 132 5.65 -13.25 13.33
CA VAL A 132 6.64 -12.17 13.22
C VAL A 132 7.90 -12.60 13.97
N VAL A 133 9.05 -12.48 13.31
CA VAL A 133 10.37 -12.80 13.85
C VAL A 133 11.27 -11.57 13.84
N ARG A 134 12.13 -11.46 14.84
CA ARG A 134 13.08 -10.35 15.06
C ARG A 134 14.54 -10.79 15.05
N SER A 135 14.80 -12.09 15.10
CA SER A 135 16.14 -12.66 15.13
C SER A 135 16.22 -13.91 14.25
N LEU A 136 17.46 -14.30 13.92
CA LEU A 136 17.74 -15.56 13.24
C LEU A 136 17.21 -16.75 14.06
N GLU A 137 17.39 -16.70 15.38
CA GLU A 137 16.96 -17.76 16.28
C GLU A 137 15.44 -17.93 16.31
N GLU A 138 14.68 -16.83 16.35
CA GLU A 138 13.23 -16.87 16.21
C GLU A 138 12.78 -17.41 14.84
N ALA A 139 13.56 -17.18 13.78
CA ALA A 139 13.24 -17.69 12.45
C ALA A 139 13.53 -19.19 12.32
N LEU A 140 14.66 -19.66 12.87
CA LEU A 140 15.07 -21.07 12.88
C LEU A 140 14.11 -21.91 13.71
N SER A 141 13.79 -21.48 14.93
CA SER A 141 12.82 -22.17 15.79
C SER A 141 11.45 -22.30 15.11
N PHE A 142 11.00 -21.29 14.38
CA PHE A 142 9.74 -21.39 13.64
C PHE A 142 9.83 -22.44 12.53
N ALA A 143 10.93 -22.47 11.78
CA ALA A 143 11.10 -23.41 10.69
C ALA A 143 11.21 -24.86 11.18
N GLU A 144 11.79 -25.09 12.36
CA GLU A 144 11.80 -26.39 13.04
C GLU A 144 10.38 -26.81 13.47
N GLU A 145 9.60 -25.89 14.05
CA GLU A 145 8.19 -26.12 14.44
C GLU A 145 7.27 -26.40 13.26
N THR A 146 7.59 -25.87 12.06
CA THR A 146 6.70 -25.95 10.89
C THR A 146 7.14 -26.89 9.80
N GLY A 147 8.40 -27.32 9.83
CA GLY A 147 9.05 -27.97 8.71
C GLY A 147 9.37 -26.99 7.57
N TYR A 148 10.41 -27.35 6.82
CA TYR A 148 10.79 -26.68 5.58
C TYR A 148 9.97 -27.20 4.38
N PRO A 149 9.83 -26.42 3.30
CA PRO A 149 10.31 -25.04 3.15
C PRO A 149 9.40 -24.02 3.84
N VAL A 150 9.99 -22.89 4.24
CA VAL A 150 9.31 -21.71 4.78
C VAL A 150 9.53 -20.48 3.91
N VAL A 151 8.67 -19.46 4.05
CA VAL A 151 8.81 -18.18 3.35
C VAL A 151 9.11 -17.08 4.35
N LEU A 152 10.26 -16.43 4.21
CA LEU A 152 10.67 -15.24 4.97
C LEU A 152 10.40 -13.99 4.12
N LYS A 153 9.74 -12.99 4.71
CA LYS A 153 9.45 -11.70 4.05
C LYS A 153 9.22 -10.58 5.06
N PRO A 154 9.45 -9.30 4.72
CA PRO A 154 9.05 -8.17 5.55
C PRO A 154 7.56 -8.22 5.89
N ASP A 155 7.22 -7.88 7.14
CA ASP A 155 5.83 -7.80 7.57
C ASP A 155 5.06 -6.74 6.75
N GLN A 156 5.69 -5.59 6.55
CA GLN A 156 5.23 -4.52 5.67
C GLN A 156 6.11 -4.46 4.42
N GLY A 157 5.52 -4.53 3.22
CA GLY A 157 6.28 -4.63 1.96
C GLY A 157 5.39 -4.96 0.78
N VAL A 158 5.85 -4.58 -0.43
CA VAL A 158 5.09 -4.68 -1.69
C VAL A 158 5.95 -5.32 -2.78
N GLY A 159 5.33 -5.86 -3.82
CA GLY A 159 6.01 -6.36 -5.02
C GLY A 159 6.97 -7.53 -4.79
N ALA A 160 6.72 -8.38 -3.78
CA ALA A 160 7.60 -9.50 -3.39
C ALA A 160 9.07 -9.12 -3.10
N SER A 161 9.37 -7.83 -2.96
CA SER A 161 10.70 -7.36 -2.58
C SER A 161 11.09 -7.96 -1.23
N ARG A 162 12.33 -8.46 -1.12
CA ARG A 162 12.85 -9.14 0.09
C ARG A 162 11.99 -10.34 0.51
N THR A 163 11.59 -11.17 -0.44
CA THR A 163 10.88 -12.43 -0.14
C THR A 163 11.77 -13.60 -0.50
N TRP A 164 11.98 -14.51 0.45
CA TRP A 164 12.85 -15.67 0.28
C TRP A 164 12.08 -16.96 0.60
N LYS A 165 12.19 -17.95 -0.29
CA LYS A 165 11.85 -19.33 0.03
C LYS A 165 13.10 -19.97 0.64
N ILE A 166 12.97 -20.45 1.87
CA ILE A 166 14.04 -21.08 2.62
C ILE A 166 13.72 -22.56 2.72
N SER A 167 14.65 -23.41 2.31
CA SER A 167 14.53 -24.87 2.28
C SER A 167 15.47 -25.56 3.28
N ALA A 168 16.44 -24.84 3.85
CA ALA A 168 17.37 -25.36 4.84
C ALA A 168 17.83 -24.27 5.85
N PRO A 169 18.29 -24.64 7.05
CA PRO A 169 18.83 -23.69 8.05
C PRO A 169 19.95 -22.79 7.52
N SER A 170 20.88 -23.34 6.74
CA SER A 170 22.00 -22.58 6.15
C SER A 170 21.56 -21.47 5.19
N GLU A 171 20.45 -21.67 4.48
CA GLU A 171 19.85 -20.61 3.65
C GLU A 171 19.29 -19.48 4.52
N MET A 172 18.67 -19.81 5.66
CA MET A 172 18.17 -18.82 6.61
C MET A 172 19.29 -17.97 7.20
N GLU A 173 20.38 -18.62 7.64
CA GLU A 173 21.59 -17.93 8.13
C GLU A 173 22.16 -16.98 7.08
N THR A 174 22.21 -17.43 5.82
CA THR A 174 22.70 -16.63 4.70
C THR A 174 21.84 -15.39 4.48
N VAL A 175 20.51 -15.52 4.49
CA VAL A 175 19.62 -14.37 4.33
C VAL A 175 19.79 -13.35 5.47
N PHE A 176 19.88 -13.81 6.73
CA PHE A 176 20.06 -12.91 7.87
C PHE A 176 21.44 -12.23 7.89
N ARG A 177 22.48 -12.91 7.41
CA ARG A 177 23.83 -12.34 7.26
C ARG A 177 23.88 -11.26 6.17
N GLU A 178 23.26 -11.52 5.02
CA GLU A 178 23.23 -10.58 3.89
C GLU A 178 22.24 -9.43 4.10
N ASN A 179 21.21 -9.64 4.92
CA ASN A 179 20.15 -8.68 5.18
C ASN A 179 19.93 -8.50 6.69
N PRO A 180 20.93 -7.97 7.42
CA PRO A 180 20.82 -7.81 8.86
C PRO A 180 19.62 -6.91 9.21
N PRO A 181 18.81 -7.27 10.22
CA PRO A 181 17.71 -6.43 10.65
C PRO A 181 18.25 -5.08 11.14
N SER A 182 17.96 -4.00 10.41
CA SER A 182 18.45 -2.66 10.76
C SER A 182 17.59 -2.04 11.88
N PRO A 183 18.20 -1.47 12.95
CA PRO A 183 17.47 -0.73 13.98
C PRO A 183 16.89 0.61 13.48
N CYS A 184 17.47 1.17 12.41
CA CYS A 184 17.15 2.50 11.90
C CYS A 184 16.53 2.44 10.49
N SER A 185 15.20 2.49 10.41
CA SER A 185 14.46 2.79 9.18
C SER A 185 13.29 3.76 9.44
N TRP A 186 13.56 4.83 10.19
CA TRP A 186 12.57 5.85 10.59
C TRP A 186 12.77 7.24 9.95
N ARG A 187 13.55 7.38 8.87
CA ARG A 187 13.70 8.67 8.16
C ARG A 187 13.20 8.59 6.71
N SER A 188 12.03 9.21 6.50
CA SER A 188 11.61 9.99 5.32
C SER A 188 12.07 9.53 3.94
N SER A 189 12.04 8.23 3.70
CA SER A 189 11.98 7.70 2.34
C SER A 189 10.93 6.60 2.36
N SER A 190 10.14 6.50 1.31
CA SER A 190 9.20 5.40 1.03
C SER A 190 9.84 4.00 1.00
N ARG A 191 11.11 3.88 1.42
CA ARG A 191 11.94 2.68 1.56
C ARG A 191 12.23 2.29 3.02
N GLY A 192 11.70 3.02 4.01
CA GLY A 192 11.80 2.65 5.43
C GLY A 192 10.63 1.76 5.87
N LYS A 193 10.73 0.45 5.63
CA LYS A 193 9.77 -0.54 6.17
C LYS A 193 10.42 -1.27 7.35
N SER A 194 9.60 -1.61 8.35
CA SER A 194 10.00 -2.13 9.67
C SER A 194 11.02 -3.28 9.59
N SER A 195 11.91 -3.37 10.59
CA SER A 195 12.85 -4.50 10.80
C SER A 195 12.17 -5.86 11.11
N LEU A 196 10.84 -5.88 11.16
CA LEU A 196 10.03 -7.06 11.44
C LEU A 196 9.83 -7.88 10.17
N SER A 197 10.26 -9.14 10.22
CA SER A 197 9.99 -10.13 9.18
C SER A 197 8.88 -11.07 9.63
N THR A 198 8.10 -11.59 8.69
CA THR A 198 7.18 -12.70 8.90
C THR A 198 7.75 -13.94 8.25
N VAL A 199 7.86 -15.03 9.02
CA VAL A 199 8.09 -16.37 8.46
C VAL A 199 6.75 -17.09 8.36
N SER A 200 6.49 -17.78 7.26
CA SER A 200 5.26 -18.56 7.06
C SER A 200 5.55 -19.96 6.52
N SER A 201 4.79 -20.95 6.95
CA SER A 201 4.86 -22.31 6.41
C SER A 201 4.42 -22.32 4.95
N THR A 202 4.98 -23.22 4.13
CA THR A 202 4.46 -23.50 2.78
C THR A 202 3.37 -24.56 2.79
N GLN A 203 3.28 -25.35 3.86
CA GLN A 203 2.23 -26.36 4.06
C GLN A 203 0.94 -25.67 4.48
N LYS A 204 -0.16 -25.98 3.78
CA LYS A 204 -1.51 -25.62 4.20
C LYS A 204 -2.03 -26.77 5.06
N ASP A 205 -2.17 -26.54 6.35
CA ASP A 205 -2.90 -27.47 7.21
C ASP A 205 -4.39 -27.33 6.88
N GLY A 206 -4.96 -28.34 6.21
CA GLY A 206 -6.40 -28.44 5.95
C GLY A 206 -6.77 -28.92 4.56
N SER A 207 -7.41 -30.10 4.49
CA SER A 207 -8.17 -30.55 3.32
C SER A 207 -9.27 -29.55 3.01
N PHE A 208 -9.28 -29.07 1.78
CA PHE A 208 -10.31 -28.14 1.30
C PHE A 208 -11.59 -28.95 1.00
N SER A 209 -12.55 -29.00 1.93
CA SER A 209 -13.94 -29.31 1.56
C SER A 209 -14.63 -28.00 1.22
N ALA A 210 -14.72 -27.68 -0.07
CA ALA A 210 -15.59 -26.61 -0.54
C ALA A 210 -17.03 -27.02 -0.24
N GLY A 211 -17.58 -26.55 0.89
CA GLY A 211 -19.03 -26.56 1.09
C GLY A 211 -19.68 -25.69 0.02
N PRO A 212 -20.86 -26.05 -0.50
CA PRO A 212 -21.51 -25.27 -1.55
C PRO A 212 -21.74 -23.84 -1.09
N CYS A 213 -21.22 -22.90 -1.86
CA CYS A 213 -21.41 -21.47 -1.67
C CYS A 213 -22.89 -21.17 -1.98
N THR A 214 -23.72 -21.09 -0.94
CA THR A 214 -25.10 -20.63 -1.08
C THR A 214 -25.08 -19.11 -1.06
N MET A 215 -25.34 -18.51 -2.22
CA MET A 215 -25.58 -17.08 -2.34
C MET A 215 -26.85 -16.74 -1.54
N PRO A 216 -26.83 -15.72 -0.65
CA PRO A 216 -28.07 -15.21 -0.11
C PRO A 216 -28.92 -14.68 -1.26
N THR A 217 -30.14 -15.21 -1.36
CA THR A 217 -31.17 -14.70 -2.26
C THR A 217 -31.60 -13.31 -1.77
N ALA A 218 -31.88 -12.45 -2.75
CA ALA A 218 -32.00 -10.99 -2.67
C ALA A 218 -32.91 -10.44 -1.55
#